data_AF-X1CK72-F1
#
_entry.id   AF-X1CK72-F1
#
_cell.length_a   1.000
_cell.length_b   1.000
_cell.length_c   1.000
_cell.angle_alpha   90.00
_cell.angle_beta   90.00
_cell.angle_gamma   90.00
#
_symmetry.space_group_name_H-M   'P 1'
#
loop_
_entity.id
_entity.type
_entity.pdbx_description
1 polymer ?
#
loop_
_entity_poly.entity_id
_entity_poly.type
_entity_poly.pdbx_seq_one_letter_code
_entity_poly.pdbx_strand_id
1 'polypeptide(L)'
;SVQEIKEELIKKYLLNPIKISTANGPAKYFHIKGGEGTIGFITALSQHFCKTCNRIRLTSEGKLRPCLFSNKEVDIKQAIRNAKTDDKIIRSEIIRNNIGEAISIKPEGHKLNNKFSNRDFFKMSKIGG
;
A
#
# COMPACT_ATOMS: atom_id res chain seq x y z
N SER A 1 -14.49 -10.85 -12.35
CA SER A 1 -13.90 -9.63 -11.75
C SER A 1 -14.49 -9.38 -10.36
N VAL A 2 -13.90 -8.49 -9.53
CA VAL A 2 -14.48 -8.13 -8.21
C VAL A 2 -15.92 -7.60 -8.34
N GLN A 3 -16.20 -6.92 -9.45
CA GLN A 3 -17.53 -6.40 -9.77
C GLN A 3 -18.53 -7.53 -10.03
N GLU A 4 -18.18 -8.53 -10.85
CA GLU A 4 -19.03 -9.71 -11.08
C GLU A 4 -19.32 -10.48 -9.79
N ILE A 5 -18.32 -10.68 -8.92
CA ILE A 5 -18.52 -11.37 -7.63
C ILE A 5 -19.52 -10.60 -6.76
N LYS A 6 -19.40 -9.27 -6.73
CA LYS A 6 -20.32 -8.42 -6.00
C LYS A 6 -21.74 -8.51 -6.57
N GLU A 7 -21.90 -8.50 -7.89
CA GLU A 7 -23.19 -8.61 -8.56
C GLU A 7 -23.88 -9.94 -8.28
N GLU A 8 -23.15 -11.05 -8.31
CA GLU A 8 -23.67 -12.38 -7.95
C GLU A 8 -24.12 -12.45 -6.49
N LEU A 9 -23.40 -11.79 -5.58
CA LEU A 9 -23.78 -11.74 -4.17
C LEU A 9 -25.03 -10.88 -3.93
N ILE A 10 -25.19 -9.77 -4.65
CA ILE A 10 -26.38 -8.89 -4.53
C ILE A 10 -27.66 -9.63 -4.99
N LYS A 11 -27.56 -10.54 -5.96
CA LYS A 11 -28.71 -11.37 -6.40
C LYS A 11 -29.22 -12.31 -5.30
N LYS A 12 -28.33 -12.75 -4.38
CA LYS A 12 -28.64 -13.74 -3.33
C LYS A 12 -28.86 -13.11 -1.95
N TYR A 13 -28.21 -11.98 -1.69
CA TYR A 13 -28.15 -11.34 -0.38
C TYR A 13 -28.36 -9.84 -0.48
N LEU A 14 -29.06 -9.26 0.50
CA LEU A 14 -29.17 -7.81 0.61
C LEU A 14 -27.89 -7.23 1.25
N LEU A 15 -27.06 -6.59 0.43
CA LEU A 15 -25.80 -5.97 0.84
C LEU A 15 -25.96 -4.46 1.06
N ASN A 16 -25.85 -4.02 2.32
CA ASN A 16 -25.91 -2.61 2.68
C ASN A 16 -24.49 -2.04 2.84
N PRO A 17 -24.11 -0.96 2.13
CA PRO A 17 -22.79 -0.37 2.27
C PRO A 17 -22.62 0.23 3.67
N ILE A 18 -21.44 0.01 4.27
CA ILE A 18 -21.09 0.56 5.59
C ILE A 18 -19.76 1.32 5.51
N LYS A 19 -19.66 2.39 6.29
CA LYS A 19 -18.39 3.09 6.51
C LYS A 19 -17.78 2.60 7.81
N ILE A 20 -16.62 1.95 7.72
CA ILE A 20 -15.82 1.56 8.89
C ILE A 20 -14.79 2.65 9.10
N SER A 21 -14.95 3.45 10.16
CA SER A 21 -14.07 4.58 10.48
C SER A 21 -12.63 4.16 10.81
N THR A 22 -12.44 2.94 11.30
CA THR A 22 -11.12 2.38 11.68
C THR A 22 -10.41 1.63 10.56
N ALA A 23 -11.00 1.55 9.36
CA ALA A 23 -10.43 0.77 8.27
C ALA A 23 -9.29 1.52 7.56
N ASN A 24 -8.05 1.14 7.85
CA ASN A 24 -6.84 1.64 7.17
C ASN A 24 -6.53 0.92 5.84
N GLY A 25 -7.55 0.34 5.21
CA GLY A 25 -7.44 -0.52 4.03
C GLY A 25 -8.30 -0.04 2.86
N PRO A 26 -7.95 -0.41 1.61
CA PRO A 26 -8.67 0.03 0.42
C PRO A 26 -10.02 -0.69 0.21
N ALA A 27 -10.41 -1.57 1.13
CA ALA A 27 -11.63 -2.35 1.02
C ALA A 27 -12.88 -1.48 1.17
N LYS A 28 -13.89 -1.73 0.33
CA LYS A 28 -15.23 -1.18 0.50
C LYS A 28 -16.08 -2.23 1.23
N TYR A 29 -16.63 -1.85 2.37
CA TYR A 29 -17.31 -2.79 3.27
C TYR A 29 -18.83 -2.74 3.12
N PHE A 30 -19.44 -3.91 3.29
CA PHE A 30 -20.88 -4.13 3.23
C PHE A 30 -21.31 -5.03 4.38
N HIS A 31 -22.51 -4.82 4.89
CA HIS A 31 -23.18 -5.71 5.82
C HIS A 31 -24.25 -6.52 5.09
N ILE A 32 -24.32 -7.82 5.37
CA ILE A 32 -25.40 -8.68 4.85
C ILE A 32 -26.58 -8.59 5.82
N LYS A 33 -27.77 -8.21 5.34
CA LYS A 33 -28.97 -8.20 6.18
C LYS A 33 -29.22 -9.59 6.77
N GLY A 34 -29.27 -9.69 8.09
CA GLY A 34 -29.47 -10.93 8.83
C GLY A 34 -28.20 -11.74 9.09
N GLY A 35 -27.04 -11.30 8.61
CA GLY A 35 -25.74 -11.88 8.97
C GLY A 35 -25.09 -11.09 10.12
N GLU A 36 -24.29 -11.76 10.95
CA GLU A 36 -23.59 -11.10 12.06
C GLU A 36 -22.31 -10.35 11.62
N GLY A 37 -21.87 -10.57 10.38
CA GLY A 37 -20.57 -10.11 9.88
C GLY A 37 -20.61 -8.99 8.84
N THR A 38 -19.43 -8.68 8.31
CA THR A 38 -19.23 -7.72 7.21
C THR A 38 -18.35 -8.34 6.13
N ILE A 39 -18.55 -7.92 4.88
CA ILE A 39 -17.77 -8.33 3.72
C ILE A 39 -17.08 -7.10 3.13
N GLY A 40 -15.77 -7.20 2.89
CA GLY A 40 -14.97 -6.16 2.25
C GLY A 40 -14.54 -6.56 0.84
N PHE A 41 -14.77 -5.70 -0.14
CA PHE A 41 -14.28 -5.89 -1.51
C PHE A 41 -13.05 -5.01 -1.76
N ILE A 42 -11.94 -5.63 -2.20
CA ILE A 42 -10.70 -4.94 -2.57
C ILE A 42 -10.50 -4.98 -4.08
N THR A 43 -10.52 -3.81 -4.72
CA THR A 43 -10.35 -3.66 -6.17
C THR A 43 -8.94 -3.20 -6.52
N ALA A 44 -7.95 -4.09 -6.51
CA ALA A 44 -6.56 -3.71 -6.77
C ALA A 44 -6.28 -3.21 -8.20
N LEU A 45 -7.03 -3.72 -9.20
CA LEU A 45 -6.77 -3.46 -10.62
C LEU A 45 -7.78 -2.52 -11.27
N SER A 46 -9.08 -2.68 -10.96
CA SER A 46 -10.16 -1.94 -11.64
C SER A 46 -10.44 -0.56 -11.05
N GLN A 47 -10.17 -0.34 -9.75
CA GLN A 47 -10.33 0.96 -9.10
C GLN A 47 -9.14 1.22 -8.19
N HIS A 48 -8.13 1.93 -8.71
CA HIS A 48 -6.92 2.22 -7.95
C HIS A 48 -7.22 3.08 -6.72
N PHE A 49 -6.64 2.70 -5.58
CA PHE A 49 -6.66 3.48 -4.33
C PHE A 49 -5.34 4.24 -4.10
N CYS A 50 -4.51 4.37 -5.13
CA CYS A 50 -3.18 4.99 -5.01
C CYS A 50 -3.27 6.45 -4.54
N LYS A 51 -4.30 7.20 -4.96
CA LYS A 51 -4.54 8.59 -4.56
C LYS A 51 -4.68 8.79 -3.05
N THR A 52 -5.19 7.78 -2.34
CA THR A 52 -5.36 7.82 -0.87
C THR A 52 -4.35 6.93 -0.14
N CYS A 53 -3.40 6.33 -0.86
CA CYS A 53 -2.42 5.43 -0.28
C CYS A 53 -1.36 6.21 0.51
N ASN A 54 -1.34 6.02 1.83
CA ASN A 54 -0.37 6.63 2.76
C ASN A 54 0.74 5.69 3.22
N ARG A 55 0.94 4.54 2.54
CA ARG A 55 1.92 3.52 2.95
C ARG A 55 3.31 3.77 2.38
N ILE A 56 4.32 3.47 3.19
CA ILE A 56 5.74 3.29 2.87
C ILE A 56 6.16 1.99 3.57
N ARG A 57 7.06 1.21 2.96
CA ARG A 57 7.58 -0.03 3.54
C ARG A 57 9.07 0.11 3.85
N LEU A 58 9.51 -0.49 4.94
CA LEU A 58 10.93 -0.74 5.20
C LEU A 58 11.25 -2.18 4.76
N THR A 59 12.16 -2.34 3.80
CA THR A 59 12.59 -3.66 3.33
C THR A 59 13.54 -4.32 4.34
N SER A 60 13.74 -5.63 4.24
CA SER A 60 14.71 -6.36 5.08
C SER A 60 16.16 -5.92 4.84
N GLU A 61 16.46 -5.36 3.66
CA GLU A 61 17.76 -4.76 3.37
C GLU A 61 17.97 -3.41 4.07
N GLY A 62 16.90 -2.81 4.61
CA GLY A 62 16.94 -1.52 5.28
C GLY A 62 16.70 -0.33 4.33
N LYS A 63 15.87 -0.53 3.30
CA LYS A 63 15.50 0.52 2.34
C LYS A 63 14.04 0.93 2.49
N LEU A 64 13.74 2.21 2.29
CA LEU A 64 12.38 2.73 2.21
C LEU A 64 11.83 2.53 0.80
N ARG A 65 10.73 1.78 0.68
CA ARG A 65 10.01 1.53 -0.56
C ARG A 65 8.62 2.17 -0.51
N PRO A 66 8.39 3.27 -1.25
CA PRO A 66 7.16 4.06 -1.16
C PRO A 66 5.97 3.47 -1.93
N CYS A 67 6.20 2.52 -2.84
CA CYS A 67 5.16 1.82 -3.57
C CYS A 67 5.49 0.34 -3.71
N LEU A 68 4.51 -0.52 -3.48
CA LEU A 68 4.67 -1.97 -3.60
C LEU A 68 5.17 -2.37 -4.99
N PHE A 69 4.62 -1.72 -6.02
CA PHE A 69 4.84 -2.03 -7.43
C PHE A 69 5.86 -1.11 -8.12
N SER A 70 6.72 -0.41 -7.37
CA SER A 70 7.79 0.42 -7.93
C SER A 70 9.13 0.03 -7.35
N ASN A 71 10.17 -0.01 -8.19
CA ASN A 71 11.52 -0.46 -7.81
C ASN A 71 12.36 0.67 -7.20
N LYS A 72 11.77 1.86 -7.09
CA LYS A 72 12.42 3.01 -6.48
C LYS A 72 12.47 2.82 -4.97
N GLU A 73 13.65 2.97 -4.41
CA GLU A 73 13.92 2.75 -2.99
C GLU A 73 14.95 3.76 -2.49
N VAL A 74 14.91 4.10 -1.20
CA VAL A 74 15.88 4.98 -0.52
C VAL A 74 16.60 4.20 0.57
N ASP A 75 17.94 4.17 0.56
CA ASP A 75 18.74 3.42 1.55
C ASP A 75 18.87 4.17 2.88
N ILE A 76 17.83 4.07 3.71
CA ILE A 76 17.80 4.70 5.03
C ILE A 76 18.82 4.09 6.00
N LYS A 77 19.15 2.80 5.85
CA LYS A 77 20.11 2.11 6.72
C LYS A 77 21.51 2.69 6.56
N GLN A 78 21.96 2.91 5.33
CA GLN A 78 23.24 3.58 5.09
C GLN A 78 23.22 5.03 5.56
N ALA A 79 22.15 5.77 5.29
CA ALA A 79 22.02 7.16 5.75
C ALA A 79 22.17 7.30 7.28
N ILE A 80 21.51 6.43 8.05
CA ILE A 80 21.61 6.42 9.52
C ILE A 80 23.02 6.02 9.98
N ARG A 81 23.63 5.00 9.36
CA ARG A 81 24.96 4.51 9.75
C ARG A 81 26.08 5.50 9.43
N ASN A 82 25.96 6.24 8.32
CA ASN A 82 26.96 7.21 7.88
C ASN A 82 26.98 8.47 8.75
N ALA A 83 25.90 8.75 9.47
CA ALA A 83 25.81 9.91 10.38
C ALA A 83 26.90 9.93 11.45
N LYS A 84 27.45 8.75 11.83
CA LYS A 84 28.54 8.58 12.82
C LYS A 84 28.34 9.39 14.11
N THR A 85 27.08 9.63 14.49
CA THR A 85 26.69 10.42 15.66
C THR A 85 25.57 9.72 16.40
N ASP A 86 25.60 9.81 17.73
CA ASP A 86 24.52 9.38 18.61
C ASP A 86 23.47 10.46 18.90
N ASP A 87 23.68 11.67 18.36
CA ASP A 87 22.77 12.78 18.51
C ASP A 87 21.38 12.45 17.93
N LYS A 88 20.37 12.48 18.81
CA LYS A 88 18.99 12.14 18.47
C LYS A 88 18.36 13.15 17.51
N ILE A 89 18.73 14.42 17.61
CA ILE A 89 18.20 15.48 16.74
C ILE A 89 18.71 15.24 15.32
N ILE A 90 20.02 15.07 15.15
CA ILE A 90 20.64 14.82 13.85
C ILE A 90 20.07 13.53 13.23
N ARG A 91 19.96 12.44 14.01
CA ARG A 91 19.34 11.21 13.52
C ARG A 91 17.90 11.39 13.07
N SER A 92 17.10 12.14 13.83
CA SER A 92 15.70 12.40 13.50
C SER A 92 15.57 13.19 12.19
N GLU A 93 16.48 14.13 11.95
CA GLU A 93 16.52 14.92 10.72
C GLU A 93 16.88 14.06 9.50
N ILE A 94 17.91 13.21 9.63
CA ILE A 94 18.28 12.27 8.57
C ILE A 94 17.11 11.35 8.22
N ILE A 95 16.43 10.80 9.24
CA ILE A 95 15.26 9.93 9.03
C ILE A 95 14.14 10.70 8.31
N ARG A 96 13.81 11.92 8.75
CA ARG A 96 12.79 12.75 8.11
C ARG A 96 13.12 13.05 6.65
N ASN A 97 14.37 13.41 6.36
CA ASN A 97 14.81 13.72 5.00
C ASN A 97 14.70 12.49 4.08
N ASN A 98 15.13 11.30 4.55
CA ASN A 98 15.02 10.06 3.79
C ASN A 98 13.55 9.64 3.56
N ILE A 99 12.67 9.86 4.54
CA ILE A 99 11.23 9.64 4.37
C ILE A 99 10.66 10.62 3.34
N GLY A 100 11.05 11.89 3.39
CA GLY A 100 10.65 12.91 2.42
C GLY A 100 11.08 12.55 0.99
N GLU A 101 12.31 12.07 0.82
CA GLU A 101 12.82 11.57 -0.46
C GLU A 101 12.03 10.34 -0.95
N ALA A 102 11.75 9.38 -0.07
CA ALA A 102 10.94 8.23 -0.43
C ALA A 102 9.52 8.65 -0.88
N ILE A 103 8.92 9.65 -0.22
CA ILE A 103 7.62 10.19 -0.63
C ILE A 103 7.70 10.88 -1.99
N SER A 104 8.75 11.67 -2.26
CA SER A 104 8.88 12.43 -3.52
C SER A 104 9.04 11.51 -4.74
N ILE A 105 9.65 10.33 -4.58
CA ILE A 105 9.79 9.36 -5.66
C ILE A 105 8.59 8.40 -5.78
N LYS A 106 7.57 8.54 -4.93
CA LYS A 106 6.36 7.72 -4.96
C LYS A 106 5.56 8.00 -6.25
N PRO A 107 5.27 6.98 -7.07
CA PRO A 107 4.46 7.19 -8.26
C PRO A 107 3.01 7.53 -7.88
N GLU A 108 2.35 8.34 -8.71
CA GLU A 108 0.92 8.66 -8.56
C GLU A 108 0.02 7.42 -8.57
N GLY A 109 0.41 6.40 -9.35
CA GLY A 109 -0.27 5.12 -9.43
C GLY A 109 0.60 4.04 -10.04
N HIS A 110 0.32 2.79 -9.70
CA HIS A 110 1.00 1.65 -10.33
C HIS A 110 0.47 1.39 -11.74
N LYS A 111 1.32 0.85 -12.61
CA LYS A 111 0.96 0.59 -14.03
C LYS A 111 0.59 -0.87 -14.32
N LEU A 112 0.04 -1.61 -13.33
CA LEU A 112 -0.35 -3.02 -13.50
C LEU A 112 -1.34 -3.28 -14.66
N ASN A 113 -2.14 -2.29 -15.04
CA ASN A 113 -3.08 -2.41 -16.16
C ASN A 113 -2.40 -2.30 -17.53
N ASN A 114 -1.13 -1.86 -17.60
CA ASN A 114 -0.39 -1.82 -18.84
C ASN A 114 0.22 -3.20 -19.12
N LYS A 115 -0.25 -3.84 -20.19
CA LYS A 115 0.22 -5.16 -20.66
C LYS A 115 1.73 -5.23 -20.96
N PHE A 116 2.40 -4.08 -21.07
CA PHE A 116 3.83 -3.91 -21.32
C PHE A 116 4.63 -3.38 -20.12
N SER A 117 4.02 -3.29 -18.93
CA SER A 117 4.81 -2.97 -17.74
C SER A 117 5.80 -4.11 -17.54
N ASN A 118 7.10 -3.81 -17.69
CA ASN A 118 8.19 -4.71 -17.36
C ASN A 118 7.84 -5.36 -16.03
N ARG A 119 7.44 -6.63 -16.09
CA ARG A 119 7.12 -7.42 -14.91
C ARG A 119 8.45 -7.87 -14.32
N ASP A 120 9.27 -6.90 -13.94
CA ASP A 120 10.37 -7.15 -13.03
C ASP A 120 9.70 -7.53 -11.71
N PHE A 121 9.30 -8.81 -11.63
CA PHE A 121 8.64 -9.40 -10.49
C PHE A 121 9.69 -9.47 -9.38
N PHE A 122 9.79 -8.42 -8.57
CA PHE A 122 10.48 -8.52 -7.30
C PHE A 122 9.74 -9.58 -6.48
N LYS A 123 10.48 -10.59 -6.02
CA LYS A 123 9.93 -11.61 -5.13
C LYS A 123 9.33 -10.90 -3.92
N MET A 124 8.04 -11.08 -3.68
CA MET A 124 7.31 -10.47 -2.56
C MET A 124 7.98 -10.76 -1.21
N SER A 125 8.68 -11.90 -1.10
CA SER A 125 9.49 -12.25 0.08
C SER A 125 10.62 -11.26 0.39
N LYS A 126 11.13 -10.51 -0.59
CA LYS A 126 12.21 -9.53 -0.40
C LYS A 126 11.73 -8.17 0.12
N ILE A 127 10.43 -7.88 0.05
CA ILE A 127 9.87 -6.56 0.37
C ILE A 127 9.00 -6.57 1.64
N GLY A 128 9.08 -7.66 2.43
CA GLY A 128 8.28 -7.87 3.63
C GLY A 128 6.88 -8.35 3.28
N GLY A 129 6.69 -9.68 3.31
CA GLY A 129 5.39 -10.33 3.23
C GLY A 129 4.55 -10.07 4.48
#